data_AF-A0A679JRI6-F1
#
_entry.id   AF-A0A679JRI6-F1
#
_cell.length_a   1.000
_cell.length_b   1.000
_cell.length_c   1.000
_cell.angle_alpha   90.00
_cell.angle_beta   90.00
_cell.angle_gamma   90.00
#
_symmetry.space_group_name_H-M   'P 1'
#
loop_
_entity.id
_entity.type
_entity.pdbx_description
1 polymer ?
#
loop_
_entity_poly.entity_id
_entity_poly.type
_entity_poly.pdbx_seq_one_letter_code
_entity_poly.pdbx_strand_id
1 'polypeptide(L)'
;MAWIGRVEQGYPGRLVTLGSGDVVVRKARPFRAGVEGMSDLGGWVPVVVTADMVGSTVAVYAQVEVKTDKGRASPEQLAWIEAVSKAGGRAGIARNDDDLTGILA
;
A
#
# COMPACT_ATOMS: atom_id res chain seq x y z
N MET A 1 5.46 1.22 -11.97
CA MET A 1 5.95 -0.17 -12.13
C MET A 1 6.89 -0.48 -10.99
N ALA A 2 6.46 -1.32 -10.05
CA ALA A 2 7.35 -1.97 -9.08
C ALA A 2 7.75 -3.34 -9.63
N TRP A 3 8.91 -3.87 -9.24
CA TRP A 3 9.36 -5.20 -9.64
C TRP A 3 8.74 -6.25 -8.72
N ILE A 4 8.14 -7.31 -9.27
CA ILE A 4 7.67 -8.48 -8.52
C ILE A 4 8.70 -9.59 -8.67
N GLY A 5 9.08 -10.22 -7.56
CA GLY A 5 10.02 -11.35 -7.54
C GLY A 5 11.21 -11.14 -6.61
N ARG A 6 12.21 -12.02 -6.74
CA ARG A 6 13.42 -11.99 -5.91
C ARG A 6 14.34 -10.86 -6.37
N VAL A 7 14.67 -9.95 -5.45
CA VAL A 7 15.70 -8.93 -5.68
C VAL A 7 17.05 -9.48 -5.23
N GLU A 8 18.04 -9.45 -6.13
CA GLU A 8 19.42 -9.79 -5.81
C GLU A 8 20.32 -8.56 -5.89
N GLN A 9 21.14 -8.34 -4.86
CA GLN A 9 22.10 -7.25 -4.84
C GLN A 9 23.43 -7.68 -5.46
N GLY A 10 23.91 -6.92 -6.44
CA GLY A 10 25.26 -7.07 -6.99
C GLY A 10 26.30 -6.38 -6.10
N TYR A 11 27.52 -6.92 -6.09
CA TYR A 11 28.71 -6.30 -5.50
C TYR A 11 29.91 -6.48 -6.46
N PRO A 12 30.96 -5.65 -6.35
CA PRO A 12 32.11 -5.73 -7.25
C PRO A 12 32.69 -7.15 -7.33
N GLY A 13 32.94 -7.64 -8.55
CA GLY A 13 33.48 -8.98 -8.80
C GLY A 13 32.46 -10.13 -8.83
N ARG A 14 31.20 -9.90 -8.46
CA ARG A 14 30.13 -10.90 -8.61
C ARG A 14 29.71 -11.00 -10.07
N LEU A 15 29.91 -12.17 -10.68
CA LEU A 15 29.32 -12.51 -11.98
C LEU A 15 27.89 -13.02 -11.78
N VAL A 16 26.95 -12.47 -12.54
CA VAL A 16 25.56 -12.92 -12.59
C VAL A 16 25.21 -13.17 -14.05
N THR A 17 24.79 -14.40 -14.36
CA THR A 17 24.26 -14.74 -15.67
C THR A 17 22.78 -14.40 -15.70
N LEU A 18 22.37 -13.57 -16.66
CA LEU A 18 20.98 -13.16 -16.81
C LEU A 18 20.19 -14.26 -17.56
N GLY A 19 19.01 -14.58 -17.04
CA GLY A 19 18.01 -15.38 -17.72
C GLY A 19 17.18 -14.58 -18.72
N SER A 20 16.32 -15.27 -19.48
CA SER A 20 15.38 -14.60 -20.38
C SER A 20 14.34 -13.81 -19.56
N GLY A 21 14.17 -12.53 -19.87
CA GLY A 21 13.26 -11.63 -19.17
C GLY A 21 13.89 -10.88 -17.98
N ASP A 22 15.13 -11.19 -17.60
CA ASP A 22 15.83 -10.44 -16.56
C ASP A 22 16.14 -9.01 -17.02
N VAL A 23 16.03 -8.06 -16.09
CA VAL A 23 16.34 -6.65 -16.32
C VAL A 23 17.39 -6.15 -15.32
N VAL A 24 18.41 -5.46 -15.82
CA VAL A 24 19.45 -4.84 -14.98
C VAL A 24 19.21 -3.33 -14.86
N VAL A 25 18.95 -2.88 -13.64
CA VAL A 25 18.89 -1.44 -13.32
C VAL A 25 20.26 -0.98 -12.80
N ARG A 26 21.00 -0.23 -13.62
CA ARG A 26 22.34 0.28 -13.26
C ARG A 26 22.22 1.39 -12.21
N LYS A 27 23.09 1.37 -11.21
CA LYS A 27 23.12 2.33 -10.09
C LYS A 27 21.76 2.42 -9.36
N ALA A 28 21.05 1.29 -9.26
CA ALA A 28 19.82 1.23 -8.49
C ALA A 28 20.07 1.66 -7.04
N ARG A 29 19.14 2.46 -6.52
CA ARG A 29 19.08 2.87 -5.12
C ARG A 29 17.65 2.67 -4.63
N PRO A 30 17.43 2.35 -3.35
CA PRO A 30 16.10 2.39 -2.77
C PRO A 30 15.45 3.75 -3.03
N PHE A 31 14.26 3.73 -3.61
CA PHE A 31 13.41 4.90 -3.75
C PHE A 31 12.30 4.79 -2.71
N ARG A 32 12.23 5.76 -1.81
CA ARG A 32 11.12 5.89 -0.86
C ARG A 32 10.10 6.83 -1.47
N ALA A 33 8.99 6.27 -1.94
CA ALA A 33 7.88 7.00 -2.53
C ALA A 33 6.78 7.19 -1.50
N GLY A 34 6.01 8.28 -1.62
CA GLY A 34 4.87 8.55 -0.75
C GLY A 34 5.27 9.16 0.60
N VAL A 35 4.34 9.09 1.54
CA VAL A 35 4.52 9.57 2.91
C VAL A 35 4.90 8.39 3.80
N GLU A 36 5.74 8.64 4.81
CA GLU A 36 6.06 7.63 5.81
C GLU A 36 4.79 7.12 6.49
N GLY A 37 4.66 5.79 6.59
CA GLY A 37 3.45 5.15 7.12
C GLY A 37 2.30 4.95 6.13
N MET A 38 2.40 5.47 4.90
CA MET A 38 1.37 5.27 3.88
C MET A 38 1.16 3.78 3.60
N SER A 39 -0.11 3.36 3.61
CA SER A 39 -0.49 1.95 3.45
C SER A 39 -0.15 1.36 2.08
N ASP A 40 0.05 0.03 2.05
CA ASP A 40 0.43 -0.72 0.84
C ASP A 40 -0.58 -0.61 -0.31
N LEU A 41 -1.88 -0.73 -0.01
CA LEU A 41 -2.95 -0.64 -0.98
C LEU A 41 -3.66 0.71 -0.88
N GLY A 42 -3.98 1.29 -2.03
CA GLY A 42 -4.68 2.57 -2.12
C GLY A 42 -5.68 2.62 -3.26
N GLY A 43 -6.83 3.24 -3.00
CA GLY A 43 -7.91 3.36 -3.97
C GLY A 43 -9.08 4.17 -3.43
N TRP A 44 -10.27 3.93 -3.97
CA TRP A 44 -11.52 4.50 -3.49
C TRP A 44 -12.61 3.44 -3.50
N VAL A 45 -13.54 3.53 -2.53
CA VAL A 45 -14.75 2.70 -2.54
C VAL A 45 -15.92 3.53 -3.06
N PRO A 46 -16.61 3.07 -4.12
CA PRO A 46 -17.85 3.71 -4.56
C PRO A 46 -18.91 3.60 -3.46
N VAL A 47 -19.50 4.74 -3.09
CA VAL A 47 -20.65 4.77 -2.18
C VAL A 47 -21.82 5.45 -2.87
N VAL A 48 -23.03 4.98 -2.60
CA VAL A 48 -24.24 5.64 -3.07
C VAL A 48 -24.42 6.90 -2.25
N VAL A 49 -24.40 8.05 -2.91
CA VAL A 49 -24.64 9.35 -2.30
C VAL A 49 -26.09 9.40 -1.79
N THR A 50 -26.27 9.61 -0.49
CA THR A 50 -27.57 9.77 0.16
C THR A 50 -28.02 11.24 0.15
N ALA A 51 -29.29 11.52 0.45
CA ALA A 51 -29.83 12.88 0.39
C ALA A 51 -29.11 13.86 1.33
N ASP A 52 -28.64 13.39 2.47
CA ASP A 52 -27.81 14.11 3.44
C ASP A 52 -26.38 14.40 2.95
N MET A 53 -25.90 13.67 1.94
CA MET A 53 -24.61 13.92 1.28
C MET A 53 -24.70 14.97 0.17
N VAL A 54 -25.91 15.43 -0.21
CA VAL A 54 -26.10 16.41 -1.28
C VAL A 54 -25.47 17.75 -0.90
N GLY A 55 -24.60 18.26 -1.77
CA GLY A 55 -23.77 19.44 -1.51
C GLY A 55 -22.37 19.13 -0.97
N SER A 56 -22.04 17.85 -0.75
CA SER A 56 -20.72 17.40 -0.31
C SER A 56 -19.89 16.80 -1.46
N THR A 57 -18.58 17.00 -1.43
CA THR A 57 -17.63 16.28 -2.29
C THR A 57 -17.29 14.93 -1.67
N VAL A 58 -17.64 13.80 -2.31
CA VAL A 58 -17.44 12.46 -1.73
C VAL A 58 -16.50 11.62 -2.59
N ALA A 59 -15.27 11.44 -2.12
CA ALA A 59 -14.38 10.37 -2.53
C ALA A 59 -14.05 9.57 -1.27
N VAL A 60 -14.60 8.36 -1.13
CA VAL A 60 -14.26 7.50 0.02
C VAL A 60 -12.91 6.88 -0.27
N TYR A 61 -11.88 7.66 0.00
CA TYR A 61 -10.49 7.25 -0.11
C TYR A 61 -10.27 6.03 0.78
N ALA A 62 -9.65 5.00 0.22
CA ALA A 62 -9.44 3.73 0.90
C ALA A 62 -7.96 3.39 0.94
N GLN A 63 -7.45 3.04 2.11
CA GLN A 63 -6.05 2.70 2.35
C GLN A 63 -5.95 1.44 3.22
N VAL A 64 -5.32 0.39 2.73
CA VAL A 64 -5.20 -0.88 3.46
C VAL A 64 -3.74 -1.25 3.64
N GLU A 65 -3.34 -1.42 4.89
CA GLU A 65 -2.01 -1.88 5.27
C GLU A 65 -2.02 -3.40 5.36
N VAL A 66 -1.21 -4.09 4.55
CA VAL A 66 -1.20 -5.54 4.51
C VAL A 66 -0.14 -6.08 5.45
N LYS A 67 -0.55 -6.94 6.38
CA LYS A 67 0.38 -7.62 7.29
C LYS A 67 0.24 -9.13 7.16
N THR A 68 1.33 -9.84 7.42
CA THR A 68 1.22 -11.27 7.73
C THR A 68 0.51 -11.46 9.07
N ASP A 69 0.08 -12.68 9.37
CA ASP A 69 -0.60 -13.02 10.64
C ASP A 69 0.07 -12.44 11.89
N LYS A 70 1.41 -12.49 11.94
CA LYS A 70 2.23 -11.99 13.06
C LYS A 70 2.83 -10.60 12.82
N GLY A 71 2.61 -10.02 11.64
CA GLY A 71 3.11 -8.70 11.28
C GLY A 71 2.48 -7.61 12.14
N ARG A 72 3.30 -6.66 12.59
CA ARG A 72 2.88 -5.50 13.37
C ARG A 72 2.98 -4.24 12.51
N ALA A 73 1.97 -3.37 12.60
CA ALA A 73 2.03 -2.04 12.03
C ALA A 73 2.96 -1.15 12.86
N SER A 74 3.71 -0.28 12.19
CA SER A 74 4.52 0.73 12.86
C SER A 74 3.64 1.87 13.41
N PRO A 75 4.14 2.69 14.36
CA PRO A 75 3.42 3.86 14.83
C PRO A 75 2.99 4.81 13.70
N GLU A 76 3.84 5.00 12.69
CA GLU A 76 3.58 5.86 11.54
C GLU A 76 2.46 5.28 10.66
N GLN A 77 2.43 3.95 10.48
CA GLN A 77 1.34 3.26 9.76
C GLN A 77 0.01 3.38 10.49
N LEU A 78 0.02 3.26 11.83
CA LEU A 78 -1.18 3.47 12.65
C LEU A 78 -1.66 4.92 12.56
N ALA A 79 -0.75 5.90 12.62
CA ALA A 79 -1.07 7.31 12.49
C ALA A 79 -1.67 7.64 11.10
N TRP A 80 -1.14 7.02 10.03
CA TRP A 80 -1.69 7.17 8.69
C TRP A 80 -3.12 6.62 8.58
N ILE A 81 -3.35 5.40 9.08
CA ILE A 81 -4.68 4.78 9.12
C ILE A 81 -5.67 5.67 9.89
N GLU A 82 -5.25 6.17 11.05
CA GLU A 82 -6.06 7.08 11.85
C GLU A 82 -6.40 8.37 11.11
N ALA A 83 -5.43 8.98 10.41
CA ALA A 83 -5.63 10.19 9.64
C ALA A 83 -6.64 9.99 8.48
N VAL A 84 -6.54 8.87 7.76
CA VAL A 84 -7.49 8.53 6.68
C VAL A 84 -8.90 8.33 7.24
N SER A 85 -9.04 7.57 8.32
CA SER A 85 -10.34 7.33 8.97
C SER A 85 -10.96 8.64 9.50
N LYS A 86 -10.16 9.52 10.10
CA LYS A 86 -10.62 10.85 10.57
C LYS A 86 -11.06 11.77 9.43
N ALA A 87 -10.50 11.62 8.24
CA ALA A 87 -10.89 12.35 7.05
C ALA A 87 -12.15 11.79 6.37
N GLY A 88 -12.77 10.74 6.92
CA GLY A 88 -13.94 10.08 6.34
C GLY A 88 -13.62 9.00 5.29
N GLY A 89 -12.34 8.60 5.19
CA GLY A 89 -11.91 7.47 4.37
C GLY A 89 -12.09 6.13 5.08
N ARG A 90 -11.83 5.05 4.34
CA ARG A 90 -11.83 3.67 4.85
C ARG A 90 -10.39 3.19 5.00
N ALA A 91 -9.95 2.92 6.22
CA ALA A 91 -8.60 2.43 6.44
C ALA A 91 -8.50 1.40 7.56
N GLY A 92 -7.55 0.48 7.39
CA GLY A 92 -7.30 -0.58 8.36
C GLY A 92 -6.13 -1.48 7.99
N ILE A 93 -5.89 -2.48 8.83
CA ILE A 93 -4.88 -3.51 8.61
C ILE A 93 -5.57 -4.79 8.16
N ALA A 94 -5.19 -5.31 6.99
CA ALA A 94 -5.67 -6.61 6.51
C ALA A 94 -4.59 -7.69 6.66
N ARG A 95 -4.96 -8.83 7.24
CA ARG A 95 -4.12 -10.04 7.28
C ARG A 95 -4.61 -11.15 6.37
N ASN A 96 -5.86 -11.03 5.95
CA ASN A 96 -6.55 -11.96 5.09
C ASN A 96 -7.66 -11.20 4.32
N ASP A 97 -8.34 -11.94 3.46
CA ASP A 97 -9.39 -11.39 2.60
C ASP A 97 -10.63 -10.94 3.40
N ASP A 98 -10.91 -11.55 4.55
CA ASP A 98 -12.03 -11.17 5.41
C ASP A 98 -11.80 -9.79 6.05
N ASP A 99 -10.59 -9.54 6.57
CA ASP A 99 -10.20 -8.22 7.07
C ASP A 99 -10.30 -7.16 5.96
N LEU A 100 -9.78 -7.49 4.77
CA LEU A 100 -9.83 -6.61 3.61
C LEU A 100 -11.27 -6.26 3.25
N THR A 101 -12.14 -7.26 3.20
CA THR A 101 -13.57 -7.09 2.91
C THR A 101 -14.23 -6.23 3.98
N GLY A 102 -13.92 -6.45 5.27
CA GLY A 102 -14.43 -5.66 6.38
C GLY A 102 -14.03 -4.18 6.33
N ILE A 103 -12.83 -3.88 5.84
CA ILE A 103 -12.35 -2.49 5.67
C ILE A 103 -13.03 -1.81 4.47
N LEU A 104 -13.25 -2.55 3.39
CA LEU A 104 -13.74 -2.00 2.13
C LEU A 104 -15.27 -2.01 1.99
N ALA A 105 -16.01 -2.70 2.86
CA ALA A 105 -17.47 -2.74 2.87
C ALA A 105 -18.10 -1.41 3.31
#